data_AF-A0ABD3EQN3-F1
#
_entry.id   AF-A0ABD3EQN3-F1
#
_cell.length_a   1.000
_cell.length_b   1.000
_cell.length_c   1.000
_cell.angle_alpha   90.00
_cell.angle_beta   90.00
_cell.angle_gamma   90.00
#
_symmetry.space_group_name_H-M   'P 1'
#
loop_
_entity.id
_entity.type
_entity.pdbx_description
1 polymer ?
#
loop_
_entity_poly.entity_id
_entity_poly.type
_entity_poly.pdbx_seq_one_letter_code
_entity_poly.pdbx_strand_id
1 'polypeptide(L)'
;MPLSVPGYHTNTPLDPSFDKDIRDLHLVYDYDVKEEDGQVRKWRYELWYMSPTRIVYSIHGGPMAGRQNYQTVAFQCIRPGELWQCNWLEETGTIVSQVYDIQNQTISTMCAFFKGHWEHSEEAHGDKRNPEDFARWRKLAEYGNHRDRLVLCEQAKILENYRGPGNLKPIAPDAETL
;
A
#
# COMPACT_ATOMS: atom_id res chain seq x y z
N MET A 1 -13.92 0.21 21.79
CA MET A 1 -12.95 -0.85 22.16
C MET A 1 -11.70 -0.17 22.70
N PRO A 2 -10.97 -0.76 23.65
CA PRO A 2 -9.67 -0.22 24.06
C PRO A 2 -8.70 -0.21 22.86
N LEU A 3 -7.84 0.80 22.80
CA LEU A 3 -6.78 0.87 21.78
C LEU A 3 -5.80 -0.28 22.00
N SER A 4 -5.59 -1.11 20.98
CA SER A 4 -4.69 -2.26 21.01
C SER A 4 -3.62 -2.16 19.92
N VAL A 5 -2.46 -2.78 20.16
CA VAL A 5 -1.38 -2.88 19.18
C VAL A 5 -1.16 -4.35 18.78
N PRO A 6 -0.91 -4.64 17.47
CA PRO A 6 -1.07 -3.69 16.37
C PRO A 6 -2.57 -3.39 16.14
N GLY A 7 -2.87 -2.19 15.64
CA GLY A 7 -4.26 -1.77 15.43
C GLY A 7 -4.36 -0.40 14.79
N TYR A 8 -5.57 -0.09 14.32
CA TYR A 8 -5.91 1.22 13.77
C TYR A 8 -6.94 1.88 14.66
N HIS A 9 -6.81 3.19 14.82
CA HIS A 9 -7.80 4.00 15.50
C HIS A 9 -8.04 5.27 14.71
N THR A 10 -9.31 5.51 14.38
CA THR A 10 -9.74 6.79 13.81
C THR A 10 -10.95 7.27 14.59
N ASN A 11 -10.84 8.47 15.15
CA ASN A 11 -12.01 9.20 15.69
C ASN A 11 -12.70 10.02 14.60
N THR A 12 -12.04 10.23 13.46
CA THR A 12 -12.58 11.00 12.35
C THR A 12 -13.60 10.13 11.61
N PRO A 13 -14.87 10.56 11.51
CA PRO A 13 -15.86 9.87 10.69
C PRO A 13 -15.39 9.79 9.24
N LEU A 14 -15.75 8.70 8.56
CA LEU A 14 -15.50 8.59 7.13
C LEU A 14 -16.32 9.65 6.40
N ASP A 15 -15.66 10.46 5.57
CA ASP A 15 -16.34 11.51 4.82
C ASP A 15 -17.32 10.89 3.79
N PRO A 16 -18.56 11.40 3.65
CA PRO A 16 -19.55 10.87 2.71
C PRO A 16 -19.09 10.84 1.25
N SER A 17 -18.13 11.67 0.87
CA SER A 17 -17.55 11.66 -0.48
C SER A 17 -16.72 10.40 -0.79
N PHE A 18 -16.39 9.56 0.22
CA PHE A 18 -15.64 8.32 0.02
C PHE A 18 -16.28 7.42 -1.03
N ASP A 19 -17.61 7.28 -1.01
CA ASP A 19 -18.34 6.41 -1.94
C ASP A 19 -18.19 6.85 -3.39
N LYS A 20 -18.11 8.16 -3.62
CA LYS A 20 -17.91 8.74 -4.94
C LYS A 20 -16.45 8.74 -5.36
N ASP A 21 -15.56 9.07 -4.43
CA ASP A 21 -14.17 9.38 -4.75
C ASP A 21 -13.30 8.11 -4.72
N ILE A 22 -13.47 7.24 -3.72
CA ILE A 22 -12.50 6.18 -3.40
C ILE A 22 -13.07 4.76 -3.51
N ARG A 23 -14.33 4.54 -3.14
CA ARG A 23 -14.90 3.17 -3.12
C ARG A 23 -14.72 2.47 -4.45
N ASP A 24 -14.14 1.27 -4.42
CA ASP A 24 -13.94 0.44 -5.61
C ASP A 24 -13.03 1.08 -6.67
N LEU A 25 -12.24 2.10 -6.31
CA LEU A 25 -11.26 2.72 -7.19
C LEU A 25 -10.07 1.80 -7.40
N HIS A 26 -9.65 1.67 -8.65
CA HIS A 26 -8.47 0.94 -9.08
C HIS A 26 -7.51 1.90 -9.77
N LEU A 27 -6.26 1.91 -9.29
CA LEU A 27 -5.19 2.75 -9.82
C LEU A 27 -4.01 1.90 -10.28
N VAL A 28 -3.53 2.17 -11.48
CA VAL A 28 -2.21 1.71 -11.97
C VAL A 28 -1.31 2.92 -12.08
N TYR A 29 -0.12 2.86 -11.50
CA TYR A 29 0.78 4.03 -11.42
C TYR A 29 2.24 3.64 -11.47
N ASP A 30 3.07 4.54 -12.01
CA ASP A 30 4.51 4.37 -12.14
C ASP A 30 5.24 5.40 -11.28
N TYR A 31 6.19 4.93 -10.47
CA TYR A 31 7.23 5.77 -9.88
C TYR A 31 8.42 5.89 -10.83
N ASP A 32 9.08 7.05 -10.78
CA ASP A 32 10.32 7.32 -11.49
C ASP A 32 11.49 7.10 -10.53
N VAL A 33 12.30 6.07 -10.79
CA VAL A 33 13.45 5.74 -9.95
C VAL A 33 14.73 5.99 -10.73
N LYS A 34 15.63 6.80 -10.15
CA LYS A 34 16.97 7.03 -10.69
C LYS A 34 17.89 5.92 -10.23
N GLU A 35 18.45 5.20 -11.19
CA GLU A 35 19.43 4.15 -10.97
C GLU A 35 20.86 4.73 -10.93
N GLU A 36 21.83 3.93 -10.50
CA GLU A 36 23.25 4.32 -10.42
C GLU A 36 23.84 4.71 -11.78
N ASP A 37 23.33 4.12 -12.86
CA ASP A 37 23.72 4.43 -14.25
C ASP A 37 23.14 5.77 -14.77
N GLY A 38 22.36 6.47 -13.94
CA GLY A 38 21.69 7.72 -14.27
C GLY A 38 20.41 7.57 -15.09
N GLN A 39 20.00 6.35 -15.45
CA GLN A 39 18.75 6.10 -16.14
C GLN A 39 17.57 6.17 -15.17
N VAL A 40 16.43 6.65 -15.69
CA VAL A 40 15.17 6.62 -14.95
C VAL A 40 14.42 5.35 -15.35
N ARG A 41 14.25 4.43 -14.40
CA ARG A 41 13.40 3.25 -14.55
C ARG A 41 12.02 3.51 -13.95
N LYS A 42 11.04 2.78 -14.47
CA LYS A 42 9.66 2.84 -13.97
C LYS A 42 9.39 1.67 -13.05
N TRP A 43 8.94 1.96 -11.84
CA TRP A 43 8.41 0.93 -10.95
C TRP A 43 6.89 1.00 -10.96
N ARG A 44 6.27 0.01 -11.59
CA ARG A 44 4.82 -0.07 -11.74
C ARG A 44 4.15 -0.76 -10.57
N TYR A 45 3.06 -0.16 -10.10
CA TYR A 45 2.24 -0.65 -9.00
C TYR A 45 0.77 -0.60 -9.41
N GLU A 46 -0.03 -1.47 -8.79
CA GLU A 46 -1.47 -1.60 -8.99
C GLU A 46 -2.15 -1.67 -7.63
N LEU A 47 -3.17 -0.85 -7.39
CA LEU A 47 -3.85 -0.73 -6.09
C LEU A 47 -5.36 -0.59 -6.29
N TRP A 48 -6.12 -1.42 -5.59
CA TRP A 48 -7.58 -1.38 -5.54
C TRP A 48 -8.07 -1.07 -4.13
N TYR A 49 -8.80 0.04 -4.00
CA TYR A 49 -9.46 0.46 -2.76
C TYR A 49 -10.81 -0.26 -2.60
N MET A 50 -10.72 -1.57 -2.32
CA MET A 50 -11.86 -2.49 -2.27
C MET A 50 -13.00 -2.02 -1.34
N SER A 51 -12.67 -1.46 -0.18
CA SER A 51 -13.68 -1.00 0.79
C SER A 51 -13.10 0.08 1.72
N PRO A 52 -13.92 0.71 2.59
CA PRO A 52 -13.46 1.69 3.57
C PRO A 52 -12.36 1.21 4.53
N THR A 53 -12.09 -0.10 4.59
CA THR A 53 -11.11 -0.67 5.51
C THR A 53 -10.16 -1.65 4.83
N ARG A 54 -10.25 -1.83 3.50
CA ARG A 54 -9.48 -2.85 2.78
C ARG A 54 -8.93 -2.32 1.47
N ILE A 55 -7.65 -2.56 1.26
CA ILE A 55 -6.98 -2.44 -0.03
C ILE A 55 -6.44 -3.79 -0.48
N VAL A 56 -6.34 -3.98 -1.79
CA VAL A 56 -5.62 -5.07 -2.44
C VAL A 56 -4.64 -4.46 -3.43
N TYR A 57 -3.41 -4.95 -3.51
CA TYR A 57 -2.41 -4.37 -4.39
C TYR A 57 -1.44 -5.41 -4.96
N SER A 58 -0.81 -5.07 -6.07
CA SER A 58 0.24 -5.85 -6.71
C SER A 58 1.41 -4.95 -7.12
N ILE A 59 2.63 -5.49 -7.00
CA ILE A 59 3.86 -4.79 -7.34
C ILE A 59 4.45 -5.43 -8.59
N HIS A 60 4.62 -4.62 -9.65
CA HIS A 60 5.06 -5.07 -10.97
C HIS A 60 6.50 -4.64 -11.29
N GLY A 61 7.09 -3.73 -10.51
CA GLY A 61 8.47 -3.26 -10.70
C GLY A 61 9.19 -2.94 -9.39
N GLY A 62 10.52 -2.82 -9.49
CA GLY A 62 11.40 -2.61 -8.34
C GLY A 62 11.70 -3.89 -7.54
N PRO A 63 12.36 -3.77 -6.38
CA PRO A 63 12.82 -4.91 -5.58
C PRO A 63 11.70 -5.87 -5.16
N MET A 64 10.48 -5.37 -5.02
CA MET A 64 9.32 -6.16 -4.59
C MET A 64 8.45 -6.67 -5.76
N ALA A 65 8.92 -6.60 -7.00
CA ALA A 65 8.18 -7.06 -8.16
C ALA A 65 7.80 -8.55 -8.03
N GLY A 66 6.51 -8.87 -8.12
CA GLY A 66 5.97 -10.21 -7.89
C GLY A 66 5.26 -10.39 -6.53
N ARG A 67 5.18 -9.34 -5.71
CA ARG A 67 4.40 -9.33 -4.46
C ARG A 67 2.94 -8.94 -4.72
N GLN A 68 2.01 -9.79 -4.27
CA GLN A 68 0.57 -9.57 -4.29
C GLN A 68 0.01 -9.58 -2.86
N ASN A 69 -0.56 -8.48 -2.41
CA ASN A 69 -0.89 -8.29 -1.00
C ASN A 69 -2.27 -7.63 -0.82
N TYR A 70 -2.72 -7.58 0.42
CA TYR A 70 -3.90 -6.87 0.87
C TYR A 70 -3.71 -6.43 2.33
N GLN A 71 -4.33 -5.31 2.68
CA GLN A 71 -4.14 -4.74 4.02
C GLN A 71 -5.39 -4.07 4.57
N THR A 72 -5.48 -4.09 5.91
CA THR A 72 -6.35 -3.18 6.65
C THR A 72 -5.82 -1.76 6.48
N VAL A 73 -6.66 -0.83 6.04
CA VAL A 73 -6.27 0.55 5.75
C VAL A 73 -7.15 1.53 6.51
N ALA A 74 -6.59 2.69 6.85
CA ALA A 74 -7.35 3.84 7.36
C ALA A 74 -7.35 4.98 6.34
N PHE A 75 -8.53 5.51 6.02
CA PHE A 75 -8.69 6.64 5.12
C PHE A 75 -8.96 7.94 5.87
N GLN A 76 -8.45 9.04 5.33
CA GLN A 76 -8.77 10.40 5.74
C GLN A 76 -9.03 11.25 4.51
N CYS A 77 -10.19 11.90 4.48
CA CYS A 77 -10.47 12.91 3.48
C CYS A 77 -9.70 14.18 3.84
N ILE A 78 -8.80 14.63 2.95
CA ILE A 78 -8.12 15.91 3.10
C ILE A 78 -8.99 17.01 2.48
N ARG A 79 -9.51 16.74 1.26
CA ARG A 79 -10.42 17.63 0.56
C ARG A 79 -11.31 16.83 -0.39
N PRO A 80 -12.65 16.82 -0.18
CA PRO A 80 -13.58 16.06 -1.02
C PRO A 80 -13.42 16.39 -2.50
N GLY A 81 -13.40 15.38 -3.37
CA GLY A 81 -13.22 15.52 -4.81
C GLY A 81 -11.81 15.90 -5.28
N GLU A 82 -10.85 16.09 -4.36
CA GLU A 82 -9.49 16.54 -4.69
C GLU A 82 -8.40 15.66 -4.09
N LEU A 83 -8.42 15.45 -2.76
CA LEU A 83 -7.30 14.86 -2.02
C LEU A 83 -7.77 13.88 -0.96
N TRP A 84 -7.22 12.67 -1.02
CA TRP A 84 -7.47 11.61 -0.05
C TRP A 84 -6.16 11.03 0.44
N GLN A 85 -6.11 10.69 1.72
CA GLN A 85 -4.99 9.96 2.30
C GLN A 85 -5.44 8.57 2.75
N CYS A 86 -4.59 7.59 2.54
CA CYS A 86 -4.74 6.26 3.10
C CYS A 86 -3.43 5.80 3.74
N ASN A 87 -3.54 5.09 4.87
CA ASN A 87 -2.38 4.68 5.65
C ASN A 87 -2.54 3.22 6.10
N TRP A 88 -1.44 2.46 6.05
CA TRP A 88 -1.41 1.08 6.55
C TRP A 88 -0.05 0.67 7.10
N LEU A 89 -0.08 -0.34 7.97
CA LEU A 89 1.03 -1.13 8.48
C LEU A 89 0.96 -2.52 7.84
N GLU A 90 2.09 -3.06 7.43
CA GLU A 90 2.22 -4.43 6.90
C GLU A 90 2.83 -5.39 7.92
N GLU A 91 2.59 -6.68 7.71
CA GLU A 91 3.16 -7.79 8.49
C GLU A 91 4.69 -7.84 8.47
N THR A 92 5.31 -7.23 7.45
CA THR A 92 6.77 -7.08 7.32
C THR A 92 7.32 -5.99 8.24
N GLY A 93 6.45 -5.25 8.93
CA GLY A 93 6.80 -4.06 9.71
C GLY A 93 6.82 -2.77 8.90
N THR A 94 6.66 -2.82 7.57
CA THR A 94 6.60 -1.63 6.69
C THR A 94 5.38 -0.76 6.99
N ILE A 95 5.58 0.56 7.01
CA ILE A 95 4.51 1.55 7.21
C ILE A 95 4.37 2.35 5.93
N VAL A 96 3.13 2.52 5.46
CA VAL A 96 2.85 3.28 4.24
C VAL A 96 1.81 4.36 4.53
N SER A 97 2.09 5.56 4.03
CA SER A 97 1.16 6.69 3.93
C SER A 97 1.12 7.13 2.49
N GLN A 98 -0.07 7.19 1.91
CA GLN A 98 -0.27 7.50 0.51
C GLN A 98 -1.36 8.57 0.35
N VAL A 99 -1.05 9.63 -0.39
CA VAL A 99 -2.00 10.67 -0.79
C VAL A 99 -2.34 10.49 -2.26
N TYR A 100 -3.62 10.29 -2.55
CA TYR A 100 -4.17 10.31 -3.89
C TYR A 100 -4.64 11.72 -4.24
N ASP A 101 -4.02 12.30 -5.26
CA ASP A 101 -4.42 13.57 -5.87
C ASP A 101 -5.30 13.30 -7.10
N ILE A 102 -6.60 13.48 -6.91
CA ILE A 102 -7.62 13.23 -7.93
C ILE A 102 -7.46 14.22 -9.09
N GLN A 103 -7.12 15.48 -8.81
CA GLN A 103 -7.08 16.52 -9.83
C GLN A 103 -5.84 16.37 -10.71
N ASN A 104 -4.69 16.10 -10.10
CA ASN A 104 -3.41 15.99 -10.81
C ASN A 104 -3.12 14.57 -11.31
N GLN A 105 -3.94 13.58 -10.94
CA GLN A 105 -3.72 12.15 -11.25
C GLN A 105 -2.32 11.69 -10.82
N THR A 106 -1.97 11.99 -9.57
CA THR A 106 -0.72 11.57 -8.95
C THR A 106 -0.96 10.89 -7.62
N ILE A 107 0.04 10.13 -7.20
CA ILE A 107 0.10 9.53 -5.88
C ILE A 107 1.39 10.01 -5.21
N SER A 108 1.29 10.62 -4.03
CA SER A 108 2.45 10.94 -3.20
C SER A 108 2.53 9.93 -2.05
N THR A 109 3.64 9.20 -1.94
CA THR A 109 3.79 8.11 -0.98
C THR A 109 5.00 8.34 -0.08
N MET A 110 4.79 8.19 1.22
CA MET A 110 5.86 7.86 2.16
C MET A 110 5.76 6.37 2.48
N CYS A 111 6.79 5.62 2.14
CA CYS A 111 6.92 4.20 2.48
C CYS A 111 8.16 4.02 3.36
N ALA A 112 7.93 3.67 4.62
CA ALA A 112 8.99 3.37 5.58
C ALA A 112 9.20 1.85 5.62
N PHE A 113 9.98 1.34 4.65
CA PHE A 113 10.36 -0.06 4.57
C PHE A 113 11.11 -0.47 5.83
N PHE A 114 10.68 -1.56 6.45
CA PHE A 114 11.44 -2.18 7.52
C PHE A 114 12.72 -2.82 6.96
N LYS A 115 13.80 -2.85 7.74
CA LYS A 115 15.10 -3.37 7.31
C LYS A 115 14.98 -4.76 6.67
N GLY A 116 14.30 -5.71 7.32
CA GLY A 116 14.08 -7.04 6.75
C GLY A 116 13.36 -7.01 5.41
N HIS A 117 12.31 -6.21 5.29
CA HIS A 117 11.59 -6.08 4.02
C HIS A 117 12.52 -5.55 2.91
N TRP A 118 13.35 -4.55 3.20
CA TRP A 118 14.23 -3.93 2.19
C TRP A 118 15.42 -4.83 1.83
N GLU A 119 16.17 -5.31 2.81
CA GLU A 119 17.40 -6.09 2.60
C GLU A 119 17.13 -7.52 2.14
N HIS A 120 15.92 -8.06 2.39
CA HIS A 120 15.48 -9.39 2.00
C HIS A 120 14.26 -9.36 1.07
N SER A 121 14.26 -8.42 0.12
CA SER A 121 13.11 -8.14 -0.77
C SER A 121 12.54 -9.37 -1.50
N GLU A 122 13.38 -10.32 -1.93
CA GLU A 122 12.94 -11.56 -2.59
C GLU A 122 12.06 -12.43 -1.70
N GLU A 123 12.31 -12.45 -0.38
CA GLU A 123 11.48 -13.18 0.57
C GLU A 123 10.06 -12.57 0.66
N ALA A 124 9.87 -11.31 0.27
CA ALA A 124 8.58 -10.62 0.25
C ALA A 124 7.75 -10.88 -1.03
N HIS A 125 8.27 -11.64 -2.01
CA HIS A 125 7.53 -12.02 -3.21
C HIS A 125 6.49 -13.10 -2.92
N GLY A 126 5.49 -13.26 -3.80
CA GLY A 126 4.40 -14.24 -3.66
C GLY A 126 3.02 -13.60 -3.43
N ASP A 127 2.05 -14.40 -3.01
CA ASP A 127 0.66 -13.96 -2.73
C ASP A 127 0.35 -14.17 -1.26
N LYS A 128 -0.06 -13.12 -0.53
CA LYS A 128 -0.44 -13.23 0.90
C LYS A 128 -1.50 -14.31 1.18
N ARG A 129 -2.33 -14.62 0.19
CA ARG A 129 -3.35 -15.67 0.29
C ARG A 129 -2.74 -17.06 0.44
N ASN A 130 -1.48 -17.23 0.07
CA ASN A 130 -0.69 -18.42 0.37
C ASN A 130 -0.17 -18.34 1.81
N PRO A 131 -0.56 -19.27 2.70
CA PRO A 131 -0.11 -19.28 4.10
C PRO A 131 1.41 -19.32 4.28
N GLU A 132 2.14 -19.98 3.36
CA GLU A 132 3.60 -20.09 3.44
C GLU A 132 4.28 -18.76 3.14
N ASP A 133 3.79 -18.03 2.14
CA ASP A 133 4.27 -16.68 1.80
C ASP A 133 3.97 -15.73 2.96
N PHE A 134 2.75 -15.75 3.49
CA PHE A 134 2.38 -14.89 4.61
C PHE A 134 3.21 -15.15 5.88
N ALA A 135 3.45 -16.43 6.21
CA ALA A 135 4.30 -16.80 7.34
C ALA A 135 5.76 -16.38 7.13
N ARG A 136 6.28 -16.46 5.91
CA ARG A 136 7.62 -15.96 5.56
C ARG A 136 7.69 -14.44 5.72
N TRP A 137 6.70 -13.71 5.24
CA TRP A 137 6.69 -12.24 5.30
C TRP A 137 6.68 -11.70 6.73
N ARG A 138 5.99 -12.37 7.66
CA ARG A 138 6.00 -12.01 9.09
C ARG A 138 7.40 -12.05 9.71
N LYS A 139 8.25 -13.00 9.28
CA LYS A 139 9.63 -13.09 9.76
C LYS A 139 10.48 -11.90 9.32
N LEU A 140 10.08 -11.18 8.27
CA LEU A 140 10.80 -9.98 7.83
C LEU A 140 10.77 -8.88 8.89
N ALA A 141 9.75 -8.84 9.75
CA ALA A 141 9.66 -7.90 10.87
C ALA A 141 10.65 -8.19 12.02
N GLU A 142 11.36 -9.32 11.99
CA GLU A 142 12.34 -9.72 13.01
C GLU A 142 13.75 -9.18 12.73
N TYR A 143 14.03 -8.75 11.49
CA TYR A 143 15.35 -8.25 11.08
C TYR A 143 15.55 -6.78 11.48
N GLY A 144 15.85 -6.53 12.75
CA GLY A 144 16.22 -5.19 13.26
C GLY A 144 15.21 -4.67 14.27
N ASN A 145 15.13 -3.34 14.40
CA ASN A 145 14.21 -2.67 15.31
C ASN A 145 13.46 -1.51 14.62
N HIS A 146 12.52 -0.88 15.32
CA HIS A 146 11.63 0.15 14.76
C HIS A 146 12.34 1.36 14.12
N ARG A 147 13.63 1.58 14.41
CA ARG A 147 14.46 2.66 13.81
C ARG A 147 15.17 2.23 12.54
N ASP A 148 15.29 0.93 12.29
CA ASP A 148 15.99 0.37 11.13
C ASP A 148 15.03 0.35 9.94
N ARG A 149 14.91 1.51 9.27
CA ARG A 149 13.99 1.70 8.15
C ARG A 149 14.64 2.47 7.03
N LEU A 150 14.33 2.09 5.79
CA LEU A 150 14.50 2.96 4.63
C LEU A 150 13.20 3.71 4.39
N VAL A 151 13.25 5.03 4.45
CA VAL A 151 12.08 5.89 4.18
C VAL A 151 12.19 6.43 2.76
N LEU A 152 11.31 5.97 1.88
CA LEU A 152 11.15 6.49 0.53
C LEU A 152 9.99 7.49 0.51
N CYS A 153 10.23 8.66 -0.07
CA CYS A 153 9.25 9.74 -0.22
C CYS A 153 9.16 10.09 -1.70
N GLU A 154 8.24 9.44 -2.41
CA GLU A 154 8.20 9.46 -3.87
C GLU A 154 6.82 9.87 -4.38
N GLN A 155 6.79 10.39 -5.61
CA GLN A 155 5.55 10.69 -6.31
C GLN A 155 5.45 9.82 -7.59
N ALA A 156 4.31 9.17 -7.76
CA ALA A 156 3.97 8.41 -8.95
C ALA A 156 2.97 9.15 -9.82
N LYS A 157 3.04 8.88 -11.12
CA LYS A 157 2.02 9.27 -12.09
C LYS A 157 1.01 8.15 -12.26
N ILE A 158 -0.28 8.47 -12.18
CA ILE A 158 -1.35 7.52 -12.48
C ILE A 158 -1.48 7.35 -13.98
N LEU A 159 -1.53 6.09 -14.41
CA LEU A 159 -1.68 5.67 -15.80
C LEU A 159 -3.12 5.26 -16.10
N GLU A 160 -3.73 4.54 -15.17
CA GLU A 160 -5.10 4.05 -15.28
C GLU A 160 -5.85 4.32 -13.99
N ASN A 161 -7.11 4.70 -14.16
CA ASN A 161 -8.04 5.05 -13.09
C ASN A 161 -9.43 4.58 -13.50
N TYR A 162 -9.94 3.53 -12.85
CA TYR A 162 -11.24 2.96 -13.15
C TYR A 162 -11.86 2.34 -11.90
N ARG A 163 -13.11 1.86 -12.01
CA ARG A 163 -13.82 1.17 -10.92
C ARG A 163 -13.81 -0.34 -11.12
N GLY A 164 -13.64 -1.08 -10.04
CA GLY A 164 -13.66 -2.54 -10.02
C GLY A 164 -12.30 -3.15 -9.69
N PRO A 165 -12.25 -4.48 -9.50
CA PRO A 165 -11.04 -5.18 -9.06
C PRO A 165 -9.90 -5.19 -10.08
N GLY A 166 -10.19 -4.98 -11.37
CA GLY A 166 -9.22 -5.27 -12.43
C GLY A 166 -8.85 -6.75 -12.39
N ASN A 167 -7.55 -7.05 -12.35
CA ASN A 167 -7.03 -8.41 -12.19
C ASN A 167 -6.77 -8.82 -10.73
N LEU A 168 -6.97 -7.90 -9.78
CA LEU A 168 -6.73 -8.16 -8.37
C LEU A 168 -7.86 -9.03 -7.80
N LYS A 169 -7.50 -9.97 -6.92
CA LYS A 169 -8.47 -10.89 -6.31
C LYS A 169 -9.10 -10.25 -5.07
N PRO A 170 -10.44 -10.31 -4.89
CA PRO A 170 -11.08 -9.85 -3.67
C PRO A 170 -10.64 -10.66 -2.45
N ILE A 171 -10.92 -10.10 -1.27
CA ILE A 171 -10.69 -10.74 0.04
C ILE A 171 -11.96 -10.69 0.88
N ALA A 172 -12.04 -11.58 1.87
CA ALA A 172 -13.08 -11.50 2.87
C ALA A 172 -12.91 -10.23 3.74
N PRO A 173 -14.00 -9.63 4.24
CA PRO A 173 -13.92 -8.45 5.11
C PRO A 173 -13.08 -8.68 6.38
N ASP A 174 -13.03 -9.90 6.88
CA ASP A 174 -12.32 -10.34 8.09
C ASP A 174 -10.99 -11.05 7.80
N ALA A 175 -10.49 -11.00 6.55
CA ALA A 175 -9.20 -11.58 6.21
C ALA A 175 -8.07 -11.01 7.08
N GLU A 176 -7.21 -11.91 7.58
CA GLU A 176 -6.09 -11.55 8.46
C GLU A 176 -5.04 -10.73 7.70
N THR A 177 -4.60 -9.61 8.29
CA THR A 177 -3.68 -8.68 7.63
C THR A 177 -2.37 -8.44 8.36
N LEU A 178 -2.23 -8.83 9.64
CA LEU A 178 -1.00 -8.68 10.43
C LEU A 178 -0.72 -9.98 11.16
#